data_AF-A0A5K0WK39-F1
#
_entry.id   AF-A0A5K0WK39-F1
#
_cell.length_a   1.000
_cell.length_b   1.000
_cell.length_c   1.000
_cell.angle_alpha   90.00
_cell.angle_beta   90.00
_cell.angle_gamma   90.00
#
_symmetry.space_group_name_H-M   'P 1'
#
loop_
_entity.id
_entity.type
_entity.pdbx_description
1 polymer ?
#
loop_
_entity_poly.entity_id
_entity_poly.type
_entity_poly.pdbx_seq_one_letter_code
_entity_poly.pdbx_strand_id
1 'polypeptide(L)'
;MDPSQELDQEVPEYLRIYKDGHVERLKGNERVPPSNDHHATGISSKDVLINPATGLSARIYLPPLSGNHRSPLLVYFHGGGFCIESAFSPLYHNYINSL
;
A
#
# COMPACT_ATOMS: atom_id res chain seq x y z
N MET A 1 15.16 -3.68 33.92
CA MET A 1 14.14 -3.46 32.89
C MET A 1 14.85 -2.78 31.75
N ASP A 2 14.78 -3.33 30.54
CA ASP A 2 15.37 -2.69 29.36
C ASP A 2 14.52 -1.47 28.99
N PRO A 3 15.06 -0.23 29.03
CA PRO A 3 14.30 0.97 28.69
C PRO A 3 13.76 0.98 27.25
N SER A 4 14.36 0.19 26.33
CA SER A 4 13.89 0.06 24.95
C SER A 4 12.53 -0.64 24.84
N GLN A 5 12.08 -1.33 25.89
CA GLN A 5 10.79 -2.02 25.94
C GLN A 5 9.68 -1.16 26.57
N GLU A 6 9.98 0.08 27.00
CA GLU A 6 9.00 0.96 27.61
C GLU A 6 8.12 1.64 26.54
N LEU A 7 6.81 1.38 26.62
CA LEU A 7 5.82 1.95 25.71
C LEU A 7 5.56 3.43 26.02
N ASP A 8 5.53 4.25 24.98
CA ASP A 8 5.12 5.66 25.04
C ASP A 8 3.65 5.83 24.63
N GLN A 9 3.28 5.25 23.49
CA GLN A 9 1.90 5.31 22.97
C GLN A 9 1.52 4.01 22.27
N GLU A 10 0.23 3.66 22.34
CA GLU A 10 -0.36 2.55 21.61
C GLU A 10 -1.54 3.01 20.77
N VAL A 11 -1.60 2.52 19.53
CA VAL A 11 -2.84 2.48 18.74
C VAL A 11 -3.27 1.02 18.74
N PRO A 12 -4.29 0.64 19.53
CA PRO A 12 -4.63 -0.76 19.76
C PRO A 12 -4.73 -1.55 18.44
N GLU A 13 -4.08 -2.71 18.39
CA GLU A 13 -3.97 -3.61 17.23
C GLU A 13 -3.14 -3.12 16.03
N TYR A 14 -2.79 -1.83 15.95
CA TYR A 14 -2.11 -1.28 14.78
C TYR A 14 -0.64 -0.96 15.03
N LEU A 15 -0.33 -0.25 16.12
CA LEU A 15 0.99 0.33 16.36
C LEU A 15 1.34 0.34 17.84
N ARG A 16 2.61 0.08 18.15
CA ARG A 16 3.23 0.43 19.42
C ARG A 16 4.40 1.36 19.18
N ILE A 17 4.46 2.43 19.95
CA ILE A 17 5.51 3.44 19.91
C ILE A 17 6.22 3.38 21.25
N TYR A 18 7.52 3.12 21.21
CA TYR A 18 8.38 3.00 22.38
C TYR A 18 9.10 4.32 22.67
N LYS A 19 9.49 4.54 23.92
CA LYS A 19 10.13 5.80 24.34
C LYS A 19 11.47 6.08 23.67
N ASP A 20 12.14 5.07 23.12
CA ASP A 20 13.37 5.20 22.35
C ASP A 20 13.13 5.58 20.87
N GLY A 21 11.86 5.73 20.47
CA GLY A 21 11.44 6.04 19.11
C GLY A 21 11.22 4.80 18.23
N HIS A 22 11.42 3.58 18.74
CA HIS A 22 11.07 2.38 18.01
C HIS A 22 9.55 2.34 17.77
N VAL A 23 9.15 1.90 16.57
CA VAL A 23 7.74 1.72 16.20
C VAL A 23 7.56 0.28 15.73
N GLU A 24 6.79 -0.49 16.50
CA GLU A 24 6.33 -1.81 16.10
C GLU A 24 5.00 -1.65 15.34
N ARG A 25 4.96 -2.10 14.08
CA ARG A 25 3.73 -2.13 13.29
C ARG A 25 3.12 -3.51 13.38
N LEU A 26 1.92 -3.61 13.95
CA LEU A 26 1.26 -4.87 14.24
C LEU A 26 0.33 -5.32 13.11
N LYS A 27 -0.33 -4.37 12.41
CA LYS A 27 -1.33 -4.64 11.37
C LYS A 27 -1.20 -3.68 10.20
N GLY A 28 -1.68 -4.09 9.03
CA GLY A 28 -1.64 -3.28 7.80
C GLY A 28 -0.27 -3.24 7.13
N ASN A 29 0.58 -4.23 7.42
CA ASN A 29 1.92 -4.37 6.81
C ASN A 29 1.95 -5.34 5.64
N GLU A 30 0.85 -6.06 5.41
CA GLU A 30 0.73 -7.06 4.37
C GLU A 30 0.89 -6.42 2.99
N ARG A 31 1.52 -7.14 2.08
CA ARG A 31 1.70 -6.73 0.69
C ARG A 31 1.38 -7.89 -0.22
N VAL A 32 0.75 -7.58 -1.35
CA VAL A 32 0.48 -8.53 -2.43
C VAL A 32 1.28 -8.15 -3.67
N PRO A 33 1.79 -9.12 -4.45
CA PRO A 33 2.47 -8.82 -5.71
C PRO A 33 1.52 -8.15 -6.70
N PRO A 34 2.04 -7.42 -7.70
CA PRO A 34 1.22 -7.00 -8.83
C PRO A 34 0.76 -8.23 -9.62
N SER A 35 -0.37 -8.11 -10.30
CA SER A 35 -0.97 -9.18 -11.11
C SER A 35 -0.94 -8.85 -12.60
N ASN A 36 -0.55 -9.83 -13.41
CA ASN A 36 -0.70 -9.80 -14.87
C ASN A 36 -1.89 -10.65 -15.34
N ASP A 37 -2.76 -11.08 -14.40
CA ASP A 37 -3.81 -12.04 -14.69
C ASP A 37 -5.01 -11.39 -15.37
N HIS A 38 -4.98 -11.39 -16.69
CA HIS A 38 -6.10 -10.98 -17.54
C HIS A 38 -7.33 -11.89 -17.40
N HIS A 39 -7.21 -13.08 -16.82
CA HIS A 39 -8.31 -14.06 -16.75
C HIS A 39 -9.23 -13.86 -15.55
N ALA A 40 -8.75 -13.33 -14.42
CA ALA A 40 -9.55 -13.15 -13.21
C ALA A 40 -10.36 -11.83 -13.20
N THR A 41 -9.73 -10.70 -13.53
CA THR A 41 -10.35 -9.36 -13.44
C THR A 41 -10.23 -8.56 -14.74
N GLY A 42 -9.41 -9.00 -15.70
CA GLY A 42 -9.05 -8.22 -16.89
C GLY A 42 -8.09 -7.05 -16.61
N ILE A 43 -7.81 -6.73 -15.35
CA ILE A 43 -6.94 -5.63 -14.93
C ILE A 43 -5.53 -6.17 -14.74
N SER A 44 -4.55 -5.54 -15.39
CA SER A 44 -3.14 -5.76 -15.12
C SER A 44 -2.61 -4.69 -14.18
N SER A 45 -1.62 -5.03 -13.36
CA SER A 45 -0.96 -4.09 -12.48
C SER A 45 0.55 -4.27 -12.51
N LYS A 46 1.30 -3.19 -12.26
CA LYS A 46 2.77 -3.24 -12.11
C LYS A 46 3.24 -2.24 -11.08
N ASP A 47 4.33 -2.57 -10.39
CA ASP A 47 5.00 -1.65 -9.47
C ASP A 47 6.07 -0.85 -10.20
N VAL A 48 6.17 0.44 -9.89
CA VAL A 48 7.19 1.34 -10.44
C VAL A 48 7.91 2.08 -9.32
N LEU A 49 9.23 2.18 -9.42
CA LEU A 49 10.05 3.05 -8.58
C LEU A 49 10.06 4.45 -9.19
N ILE A 50 9.51 5.42 -8.47
CA ILE A 50 9.43 6.83 -8.90
C ILE A 50 10.69 7.59 -8.49
N ASN A 51 11.12 7.42 -7.25
CA ASN A 51 12.32 8.08 -6.73
C ASN A 51 13.18 7.10 -5.91
N PRO A 52 14.34 6.67 -6.44
CA PRO A 52 15.25 5.77 -5.75
C PRO A 52 15.79 6.32 -4.42
N ALA A 53 16.01 7.63 -4.31
CA ALA A 53 16.60 8.25 -3.12
C ALA A 53 15.67 8.18 -1.88
N THR A 54 14.36 8.06 -2.11
CA THR A 54 13.35 7.99 -1.04
C THR A 54 12.64 6.64 -0.98
N GLY A 55 12.91 5.74 -1.94
CA GLY A 55 12.14 4.51 -2.13
C GLY A 55 10.69 4.75 -2.59
N LEU A 56 10.34 5.97 -3.03
CA LEU A 56 8.99 6.29 -3.46
C LEU A 56 8.60 5.45 -4.66
N SER A 57 7.49 4.73 -4.53
CA SER A 57 6.99 3.79 -5.54
C SER A 57 5.48 3.88 -5.64
N ALA A 58 4.94 3.40 -6.76
CA ALA A 58 3.50 3.33 -7.01
C ALA A 58 3.15 2.03 -7.71
N ARG A 59 1.90 1.58 -7.54
CA ARG A 59 1.31 0.52 -8.36
C ARG A 59 0.43 1.16 -9.43
N ILE A 60 0.71 0.84 -10.70
CA ILE A 60 -0.08 1.25 -11.84
C ILE A 60 -1.07 0.14 -12.14
N TYR A 61 -2.34 0.50 -12.36
CA TYR A 61 -3.40 -0.40 -12.78
C TYR A 61 -3.82 -0.04 -14.20
N LEU A 62 -3.96 -1.06 -15.04
CA LEU A 62 -4.34 -0.93 -16.44
C LEU A 62 -5.56 -1.83 -16.69
N PRO A 63 -6.77 -1.25 -16.80
CA PRO A 63 -7.97 -2.00 -17.17
C PRO A 63 -7.91 -2.43 -18.65
N PRO A 64 -8.81 -3.33 -19.09
CA PRO A 64 -8.94 -3.69 -20.49
C PRO A 64 -9.16 -2.43 -21.34
N LEU A 65 -8.30 -2.24 -22.34
CA LEU A 65 -8.41 -1.10 -23.26
C LEU A 65 -9.40 -1.46 -24.38
N SER A 66 -10.47 -0.68 -24.54
CA SER A 66 -11.40 -0.78 -25.66
C SER A 66 -11.18 0.37 -26.64
N GLY A 67 -10.57 0.05 -27.79
CA GLY A 67 -10.34 1.02 -28.88
C GLY A 67 -9.20 2.02 -28.62
N ASN A 68 -9.10 3.03 -29.50
CA ASN A 68 -8.02 4.03 -29.50
C ASN A 68 -8.36 5.31 -28.73
N HIS A 69 -9.20 5.20 -27.69
CA HIS A 69 -9.64 6.36 -26.90
C HIS A 69 -8.74 6.56 -25.67
N ARG A 70 -8.54 7.82 -25.26
CA ARG A 70 -7.83 8.12 -24.01
C ARG A 70 -8.73 7.79 -22.82
N SER A 71 -8.26 6.91 -21.94
CA SER A 71 -8.90 6.64 -20.67
C SER A 71 -8.62 7.78 -19.65
N PRO A 72 -9.55 8.08 -18.74
CA PRO A 72 -9.27 8.97 -17.61
C PRO A 72 -8.15 8.40 -16.73
N LEU A 73 -7.34 9.29 -16.14
CA LEU A 73 -6.30 8.93 -15.18
C LEU A 73 -6.80 9.18 -13.76
N LEU A 74 -6.80 8.14 -12.93
CA LEU A 74 -7.02 8.24 -11.50
C LEU A 74 -5.67 8.19 -10.76
N VAL A 75 -5.38 9.21 -9.96
CA VAL A 75 -4.27 9.18 -9.00
C VAL A 75 -4.86 8.92 -7.63
N TYR A 76 -4.55 7.75 -7.06
CA TYR A 76 -5.10 7.30 -5.79
C TYR A 76 -4.04 7.27 -4.70
N PHE A 77 -4.37 7.80 -3.53
CA PHE A 77 -3.56 7.72 -2.32
C PHE A 77 -4.29 6.84 -1.31
N HIS A 78 -3.61 5.82 -0.78
CA HIS A 78 -4.20 4.95 0.22
C HIS A 78 -4.42 5.70 1.54
N GLY A 79 -5.40 5.25 2.32
CA GLY A 79 -5.64 5.72 3.68
C GLY A 79 -4.72 5.03 4.69
N GLY A 80 -5.17 4.88 5.94
CA GLY A 80 -4.37 4.25 7.00
C GLY A 80 -3.71 5.26 7.95
N GLY A 81 -4.35 6.43 8.16
CA GLY A 81 -3.95 7.37 9.21
C GLY A 81 -2.50 7.88 9.11
N PHE A 82 -1.91 7.83 7.91
CA PHE A 82 -0.51 8.17 7.61
C PHE A 82 0.54 7.22 8.22
N CYS A 83 0.16 6.07 8.78
CA CYS A 83 1.08 5.22 9.56
C CYS A 83 0.99 3.72 9.25
N ILE A 84 -0.09 3.25 8.63
CA ILE A 84 -0.31 1.86 8.22
C ILE A 84 -0.71 1.78 6.74
N GLU A 85 -0.75 0.55 6.22
CA GLU A 85 -1.09 0.24 4.83
C GLU A 85 -0.05 0.74 3.81
N SER A 86 -0.22 0.33 2.55
CA SER A 86 0.58 0.79 1.43
C SER A 86 -0.19 0.67 0.13
N ALA A 87 0.31 1.27 -0.95
CA ALA A 87 -0.22 1.03 -2.31
C ALA A 87 -0.19 -0.45 -2.74
N PHE A 88 0.52 -1.30 -1.98
CA PHE A 88 0.68 -2.72 -2.25
C PHE A 88 -0.12 -3.61 -1.29
N SER A 89 -0.92 -3.03 -0.39
CA SER A 89 -1.67 -3.81 0.59
C SER A 89 -2.84 -4.56 -0.07
N PRO A 90 -3.24 -5.72 0.45
CA PRO A 90 -4.37 -6.47 -0.10
C PRO A 90 -5.67 -5.66 -0.08
N LEU A 91 -5.90 -4.85 0.97
CA LEU A 91 -7.08 -4.01 1.09
C LEU A 91 -7.21 -3.03 -0.08
N TYR A 92 -6.18 -2.22 -0.32
CA TYR A 92 -6.21 -1.23 -1.39
C TYR A 92 -6.03 -1.87 -2.76
N HIS A 93 -5.28 -2.96 -2.86
CA HIS A 93 -5.17 -3.70 -4.12
C HIS A 93 -6.52 -4.21 -4.60
N ASN A 94 -7.30 -4.82 -3.72
CA ASN A 94 -8.62 -5.34 -4.04
C ASN A 94 -9.62 -4.21 -4.35
N TYR A 95 -9.57 -3.11 -3.57
CA TYR A 95 -10.42 -1.95 -3.83
C TYR A 95 -10.17 -1.35 -5.22
N ILE A 96 -8.91 -1.10 -5.60
CA ILE A 96 -8.60 -0.52 -6.91
C ILE A 96 -8.92 -1.47 -8.06
N ASN A 97 -8.78 -2.78 -7.88
CA ASN A 97 -9.25 -3.77 -8.88
C ASN A 97 -10.78 -3.80 -9.04
N SER A 98 -11.55 -3.20 -8.13
CA SER A 98 -13.02 -3.14 -8.21
C SER A 98 -13.56 -1.82 -8.79
N LEU A 99 -12.68 -0.86 -9.09
CA LEU A 99 -13.02 0.40 -9.76
C LEU A 99 -13.15 0.21 -11.28
#